data_AF-A0AAU6GKS2-F1
#
_entry.id   AF-A0AAU6GKS2-F1
#
_cell.length_a   1.000
_cell.length_b   1.000
_cell.length_c   1.000
_cell.angle_alpha   90.00
_cell.angle_beta   90.00
_cell.angle_gamma   90.00
#
_symmetry.space_group_name_H-M   'P 1'
#
loop_
_entity.id
_entity.type
_entity.pdbx_description
1 polymer ?
#
loop_
_entity_poly.entity_id
_entity_poly.type
_entity_poly.pdbx_seq_one_letter_code
_entity_poly.pdbx_strand_id
1 'polypeptide(L)'
;MSSRIDAAQGIMLTFGIHPLALDIDAGGAQMSAMMNDSALLTRSRGPYSPDNLPPEALEMVDLVLLRWSPRPQPEFTVEGGGRWPGLLAQFHAEQVAVRYVVPEAVPPDLFVPPRGQVTLSSDIRLALQQLAESLRTAGRRLGAEPPVTLSLSYPDDPDYDEARADSLPEEFRAAVPPVVATLDIDRSGCTRKQRAVHDEALRQALYGGQHWEQTGRTGFHVRTGYACLRDGGT
;
A
#
# COMPACT_ATOMS: atom_id res chain seq x y z
N MET A 1 15.30 4.55 -2.89
CA MET A 1 14.14 3.88 -2.26
C MET A 1 13.08 4.90 -1.87
N SER A 2 13.42 5.95 -1.11
CA SER A 2 12.44 6.98 -0.71
C SER A 2 11.64 7.57 -1.89
N SER A 3 12.29 7.84 -3.03
CA SER A 3 11.62 8.33 -4.24
C SER A 3 10.54 7.39 -4.79
N ARG A 4 10.70 6.06 -4.64
CA ARG A 4 9.71 5.07 -5.06
C ARG A 4 8.54 5.01 -4.08
N ILE A 5 8.83 5.17 -2.79
CA ILE A 5 7.80 5.32 -1.77
C ILE A 5 6.97 6.58 -2.05
N ASP A 6 7.62 7.73 -2.31
CA ASP A 6 6.93 8.98 -2.65
C ASP A 6 6.09 8.82 -3.93
N ALA A 7 6.61 8.13 -4.95
CA ALA A 7 5.88 7.86 -6.19
C ALA A 7 4.64 6.99 -5.96
N ALA A 8 4.78 5.88 -5.21
CA ALA A 8 3.67 5.02 -4.84
C ALA A 8 2.59 5.79 -4.05
N GLN A 9 3.00 6.62 -3.08
CA GLN A 9 2.09 7.50 -2.35
C GLN A 9 1.38 8.52 -3.26
N GLY A 10 2.11 9.09 -4.23
CA GLY A 10 1.56 10.01 -5.22
C GLY A 10 0.47 9.36 -6.06
N ILE A 11 0.70 8.12 -6.51
CA ILE A 11 -0.28 7.29 -7.22
C ILE A 11 -1.48 7.00 -6.31
N MET A 12 -1.24 6.57 -5.06
CA MET A 12 -2.31 6.33 -4.09
C MET A 12 -3.20 7.56 -3.87
N LEU A 13 -2.58 8.74 -3.68
CA LEU A 13 -3.30 9.98 -3.47
C LEU A 13 -4.06 10.43 -4.73
N THR A 14 -3.44 10.35 -5.91
CA THR A 14 -4.04 10.80 -7.17
C THR A 14 -5.31 10.02 -7.50
N PHE A 15 -5.28 8.71 -7.30
CA PHE A 15 -6.40 7.84 -7.64
C PHE A 15 -7.30 7.49 -6.46
N GLY A 16 -6.95 7.90 -5.24
CA GLY A 16 -7.71 7.56 -4.04
C GLY A 16 -7.65 6.06 -3.72
N ILE A 17 -6.50 5.42 -3.98
CA ILE A 17 -6.30 3.99 -3.81
C ILE A 17 -6.12 3.67 -2.34
N HIS A 18 -6.91 2.71 -1.86
CA HIS A 18 -6.54 1.87 -0.74
C HIS A 18 -5.83 0.62 -1.28
N PRO A 19 -4.53 0.43 -1.04
CA PRO A 19 -3.80 -0.71 -1.58
C PRO A 19 -4.25 -1.98 -0.86
N LEU A 20 -4.65 -3.01 -1.60
CA LEU A 20 -4.92 -4.34 -1.02
C LEU A 20 -3.62 -5.08 -0.68
N ALA A 21 -2.57 -4.76 -1.44
CA ALA A 21 -1.19 -5.19 -1.26
C ALA A 21 -0.28 -4.13 -1.89
N LEU A 22 0.95 -4.03 -1.40
CA LEU A 22 1.97 -3.10 -1.89
C LEU A 22 3.34 -3.72 -1.66
N ASP A 23 4.14 -3.85 -2.71
CA ASP A 23 5.53 -4.25 -2.66
C ASP A 23 6.40 -3.14 -3.27
N ILE A 24 7.49 -2.78 -2.60
CA ILE A 24 8.45 -1.79 -3.10
C ILE A 24 9.88 -2.31 -2.94
N ASP A 25 10.63 -2.29 -4.01
CA ASP A 25 12.01 -2.78 -4.05
C ASP A 25 12.95 -1.89 -4.89
N ALA A 26 14.08 -2.44 -5.31
CA ALA A 26 15.04 -1.75 -6.16
C ALA A 26 14.56 -1.56 -7.61
N GLY A 27 13.58 -2.35 -8.07
CA GLY A 27 13.02 -2.34 -9.41
C GLY A 27 11.80 -1.43 -9.58
N GLY A 28 11.01 -1.21 -8.52
CA GLY A 28 9.83 -0.35 -8.60
C GLY A 28 8.89 -0.50 -7.41
N ALA A 29 7.66 -0.04 -7.58
CA ALA A 29 6.55 -0.32 -6.68
C ALA A 29 5.44 -1.05 -7.43
N GLN A 30 4.88 -2.10 -6.83
CA GLN A 30 3.74 -2.84 -7.33
C GLN A 30 2.64 -2.78 -6.28
N MET A 31 1.42 -2.43 -6.66
CA MET A 31 0.29 -2.42 -5.74
C MET A 31 -0.94 -3.03 -6.37
N SER A 32 -1.75 -3.71 -5.55
CA SER A 32 -3.07 -4.18 -5.95
C SER A 32 -4.14 -3.22 -5.41
N ALA A 33 -5.14 -2.92 -6.22
CA ALA A 33 -6.24 -2.03 -5.86
C ALA A 33 -7.56 -2.61 -6.36
N MET A 34 -8.65 -2.31 -5.66
CA MET A 34 -9.98 -2.71 -6.11
C MET A 34 -10.54 -1.69 -7.11
N MET A 35 -11.24 -2.18 -8.13
CA MET A 35 -12.06 -1.33 -9.00
C MET A 35 -13.28 -0.78 -8.24
N ASN A 36 -13.88 0.29 -8.76
CA ASN A 36 -15.11 0.83 -8.18
C ASN A 36 -16.26 -0.19 -8.26
N ASP A 37 -17.19 -0.13 -7.32
CA ASP A 37 -18.37 -1.00 -7.29
C ASP A 37 -19.32 -0.80 -8.49
N SER A 38 -19.19 0.31 -9.24
CA SER A 38 -19.86 0.47 -10.54
C SER A 38 -19.52 -0.67 -11.51
N ALA A 39 -18.34 -1.29 -11.36
CA ALA A 39 -17.96 -2.49 -12.09
C ALA A 39 -18.95 -3.65 -11.91
N LEU A 40 -19.62 -3.73 -10.74
CA LEU A 40 -20.64 -4.74 -10.46
C LEU A 40 -21.97 -4.45 -11.16
N LEU A 41 -22.25 -3.18 -11.46
CA LEU A 41 -23.49 -2.73 -12.11
C LEU A 41 -23.42 -2.91 -13.64
N THR A 42 -22.24 -2.68 -14.22
CA THR A 42 -21.97 -2.83 -15.67
C THR A 42 -21.59 -4.26 -16.06
N ARG A 43 -21.78 -5.20 -15.12
CA ARG A 43 -21.44 -6.62 -15.20
C ARG A 43 -21.56 -7.18 -16.61
N SER A 44 -20.44 -7.24 -17.28
CA SER A 44 -20.37 -7.93 -18.55
C SER A 44 -20.18 -9.43 -18.27
N ARG A 45 -20.84 -10.28 -19.07
CA ARG A 45 -20.71 -11.73 -18.98
C ARG A 45 -19.72 -12.11 -20.07
N GLY A 46 -18.50 -12.44 -19.67
CA GLY A 46 -17.41 -12.80 -20.58
C GLY A 46 -17.69 -14.01 -21.49
N PRO A 47 -16.67 -14.52 -22.20
CA PRO A 47 -15.24 -14.31 -21.95
C PRO A 47 -14.70 -12.98 -22.51
N TYR A 48 -13.72 -12.43 -21.82
CA TYR A 48 -12.99 -11.24 -22.25
C TYR A 48 -11.62 -11.60 -22.82
N SER A 49 -11.12 -10.74 -23.71
CA SER A 49 -9.80 -10.81 -24.30
C SER A 49 -9.22 -9.40 -24.42
N PRO A 50 -7.93 -9.23 -24.76
CA PRO A 50 -7.37 -7.91 -25.03
C PRO A 50 -8.14 -7.10 -26.10
N ASP A 51 -8.80 -7.79 -27.06
CA ASP A 51 -9.62 -7.17 -28.11
C ASP A 51 -11.10 -6.98 -27.72
N ASN A 52 -11.53 -7.56 -26.59
CA ASN A 52 -12.89 -7.48 -26.07
C ASN A 52 -12.84 -7.20 -24.56
N LEU A 53 -12.52 -5.95 -24.25
CA LEU A 53 -12.30 -5.49 -22.88
C LEU A 53 -13.63 -5.37 -22.12
N PRO A 54 -13.64 -5.70 -20.81
CA PRO A 54 -14.81 -5.42 -19.99
C PRO A 54 -15.08 -3.91 -19.90
N PRO A 55 -16.35 -3.46 -19.92
CA PRO A 55 -16.70 -2.05 -19.69
C PRO A 55 -16.13 -1.49 -18.39
N GLU A 56 -16.06 -2.29 -17.32
CA GLU A 56 -15.48 -1.89 -16.04
C GLU A 56 -13.97 -1.56 -16.13
N ALA A 57 -13.23 -2.27 -17.00
CA ALA A 57 -11.83 -1.97 -17.24
C ALA A 57 -11.68 -0.66 -18.05
N LEU A 58 -12.55 -0.43 -19.04
CA LEU A 58 -12.56 0.81 -19.81
C LEU A 58 -12.90 2.03 -18.94
N GLU A 59 -13.90 1.91 -18.07
CA GLU A 59 -14.25 2.98 -17.11
C GLU A 59 -13.07 3.31 -16.19
N MET A 60 -12.33 2.30 -15.74
CA MET A 60 -11.11 2.49 -14.94
C MET A 60 -9.99 3.16 -15.76
N VAL A 61 -9.77 2.74 -17.00
CA VAL A 61 -8.81 3.39 -17.92
C VAL A 61 -9.14 4.86 -18.09
N ASP A 62 -10.39 5.20 -18.37
CA ASP A 62 -10.85 6.58 -18.54
C ASP A 62 -10.65 7.40 -17.27
N LEU A 63 -10.96 6.85 -16.09
CA LEU A 63 -10.73 7.49 -14.81
C LEU A 63 -9.24 7.77 -14.57
N VAL A 64 -8.38 6.80 -14.86
CA VAL A 64 -6.93 6.94 -14.72
C VAL A 64 -6.40 8.02 -15.65
N LEU A 65 -6.76 7.97 -16.95
CA LEU A 65 -6.33 8.95 -17.94
C LEU A 65 -6.81 10.37 -17.60
N LEU A 66 -8.06 10.51 -17.14
CA LEU A 66 -8.63 11.79 -16.74
C LEU A 66 -7.85 12.44 -15.58
N ARG A 67 -7.48 11.66 -14.56
CA ARG A 67 -6.76 12.19 -13.38
C ARG A 67 -5.27 12.34 -13.58
N TRP A 68 -4.69 11.64 -14.57
CA TRP A 68 -3.25 11.65 -14.81
C TRP A 68 -2.78 12.76 -15.75
N SER A 69 -3.67 13.28 -16.58
CA SER A 69 -3.35 14.38 -17.51
C SER A 69 -2.85 15.64 -16.76
N PRO A 70 -1.79 16.33 -17.23
CA PRO A 70 -1.10 16.18 -18.52
C PRO A 70 0.21 15.36 -18.48
N ARG A 71 0.35 14.38 -17.58
CA ARG A 71 1.57 13.55 -17.44
C ARG A 71 1.71 12.50 -18.57
N PRO A 72 2.90 11.90 -18.77
CA PRO A 72 3.07 10.79 -19.72
C PRO A 72 2.03 9.70 -19.50
N GLN A 73 1.39 9.22 -20.58
CA GLN A 73 0.30 8.26 -20.47
C GLN A 73 0.79 6.92 -19.89
N PRO A 74 0.06 6.33 -18.93
CA PRO A 74 0.35 4.99 -18.45
C PRO A 74 0.02 3.95 -19.53
N GLU A 75 0.71 2.83 -19.48
CA GLU A 75 0.41 1.66 -20.31
C GLU A 75 -0.60 0.77 -19.59
N PHE A 76 -1.59 0.27 -20.33
CA PHE A 76 -2.61 -0.61 -19.79
C PHE A 76 -2.51 -2.00 -20.40
N THR A 77 -2.61 -3.01 -19.56
CA THR A 77 -2.64 -4.41 -19.97
C THR A 77 -3.77 -5.13 -19.24
N VAL A 78 -4.56 -5.92 -19.97
CA VAL A 78 -5.54 -6.79 -19.35
C VAL A 78 -4.92 -8.15 -19.04
N GLU A 79 -5.00 -8.54 -17.77
CA GLU A 79 -4.42 -9.77 -17.25
C GLU A 79 -5.46 -10.89 -17.22
N GLY A 80 -5.22 -11.93 -18.03
CA GLY A 80 -6.03 -13.16 -18.08
C GLY A 80 -7.22 -13.10 -19.06
N GLY A 81 -7.83 -14.27 -19.29
CA GLY A 81 -8.98 -14.45 -20.21
C GLY A 81 -10.22 -15.02 -19.51
N GLY A 82 -10.35 -14.77 -18.21
CA GLY A 82 -11.38 -15.36 -17.35
C GLY A 82 -12.63 -14.48 -17.19
N ARG A 83 -13.47 -14.87 -16.24
CA ARG A 83 -14.69 -14.11 -15.88
C ARG A 83 -14.38 -12.73 -15.32
N TRP A 84 -13.21 -12.56 -14.73
CA TRP A 84 -12.79 -11.37 -14.01
C TRP A 84 -11.34 -11.03 -14.35
N PRO A 85 -11.08 -10.45 -15.53
CA PRO A 85 -9.74 -10.10 -15.92
C PRO A 85 -9.26 -8.89 -15.10
N GLY A 86 -7.99 -8.89 -14.70
CA GLY A 86 -7.38 -7.75 -14.02
C GLY A 86 -7.00 -6.67 -15.02
N LEU A 87 -6.89 -5.42 -14.58
CA LEU A 87 -6.31 -4.33 -15.35
C LEU A 87 -4.99 -3.91 -14.70
N LEU A 88 -3.88 -4.15 -15.38
CA LEU A 88 -2.58 -3.64 -14.99
C LEU A 88 -2.36 -2.28 -15.64
N ALA A 89 -2.15 -1.25 -14.83
CA ALA A 89 -1.72 0.08 -15.26
C ALA A 89 -0.26 0.32 -14.86
N GLN A 90 0.60 0.62 -15.83
CA GLN A 90 2.03 0.84 -15.64
C GLN A 90 2.39 2.32 -15.84
N PHE A 91 2.86 2.95 -14.78
CA PHE A 91 3.36 4.32 -14.74
C PHE A 91 4.88 4.29 -14.85
N HIS A 92 5.38 4.18 -16.10
CA HIS A 92 6.79 3.91 -16.38
C HIS A 92 7.75 4.99 -15.86
N ALA A 93 7.36 6.27 -15.91
CA ALA A 93 8.18 7.37 -15.40
C ALA A 93 8.35 7.30 -13.87
N GLU A 94 7.32 6.79 -13.17
CA GLU A 94 7.27 6.65 -11.72
C GLU A 94 7.81 5.30 -11.24
N GLN A 95 8.03 4.33 -12.14
CA GLN A 95 8.33 2.93 -11.82
C GLN A 95 7.26 2.31 -10.89
N VAL A 96 5.99 2.65 -11.12
CA VAL A 96 4.85 2.14 -10.34
C VAL A 96 3.92 1.33 -11.24
N ALA A 97 3.53 0.15 -10.80
CA ALA A 97 2.49 -0.66 -11.43
C ALA A 97 1.32 -0.83 -10.47
N VAL A 98 0.10 -0.61 -10.97
CA VAL A 98 -1.15 -0.79 -10.23
C VAL A 98 -1.97 -1.88 -10.90
N ARG A 99 -2.23 -2.95 -10.17
CA ARG A 99 -3.13 -4.03 -10.59
C ARG A 99 -4.52 -3.79 -10.03
N TYR A 100 -5.43 -3.36 -10.88
CA TYR A 100 -6.84 -3.21 -10.54
C TYR A 100 -7.56 -4.54 -10.70
N VAL A 101 -8.24 -4.98 -9.63
CA VAL A 101 -9.07 -6.18 -9.61
C VAL A 101 -10.53 -5.82 -9.35
N VAL A 102 -11.45 -6.52 -10.00
CA VAL A 102 -12.88 -6.42 -9.68
C VAL A 102 -13.14 -6.96 -8.27
N PRO A 103 -14.14 -6.42 -7.54
CA PRO A 103 -14.42 -6.84 -6.17
C PRO A 103 -14.59 -8.36 -5.96
N GLU A 104 -15.28 -9.09 -6.86
CA GLU A 104 -15.46 -10.54 -6.67
C GLU A 104 -14.23 -11.40 -7.04
N ALA A 105 -13.17 -10.80 -7.55
CA ALA A 105 -11.92 -11.48 -7.90
C ALA A 105 -10.77 -11.09 -6.97
N VAL A 106 -11.03 -10.32 -5.92
CA VAL A 106 -10.05 -10.09 -4.87
C VAL A 106 -9.68 -11.45 -4.26
N PRO A 107 -8.39 -11.82 -4.23
CA PRO A 107 -7.94 -13.02 -3.55
C PRO A 107 -8.46 -13.07 -2.10
N PRO A 108 -8.95 -14.22 -1.61
CA PRO A 108 -9.60 -14.32 -0.30
C PRO A 108 -8.65 -14.05 0.88
N ASP A 109 -7.34 -14.09 0.64
CA ASP A 109 -6.26 -13.78 1.58
C ASP A 109 -5.97 -12.27 1.70
N LEU A 110 -6.55 -11.43 0.83
CA LEU A 110 -6.40 -9.97 0.91
C LEU A 110 -7.54 -9.35 1.72
N PHE A 111 -7.19 -8.45 2.62
CA PHE A 111 -8.15 -7.64 3.36
C PHE A 111 -8.73 -6.56 2.44
N VAL A 112 -10.06 -6.52 2.33
CA VAL A 112 -10.79 -5.44 1.66
C VAL A 112 -11.37 -4.51 2.72
N PRO A 113 -10.92 -3.25 2.81
CA PRO A 113 -11.48 -2.31 3.78
C PRO A 113 -12.96 -2.04 3.47
N PRO A 114 -13.82 -1.91 4.49
CA PRO A 114 -15.18 -1.42 4.29
C PRO A 114 -15.21 -0.05 3.60
N ARG A 115 -16.27 0.21 2.82
CA ARG A 115 -16.45 1.52 2.17
C ARG A 115 -16.40 2.65 3.21
N GLY A 116 -15.64 3.70 2.91
CA GLY A 116 -15.50 4.87 3.78
C GLY A 116 -14.38 4.79 4.82
N GLN A 117 -13.59 3.71 4.87
CA GLN A 117 -12.45 3.58 5.78
C GLN A 117 -11.22 4.40 5.32
N VAL A 118 -11.36 5.73 5.34
CA VAL A 118 -10.33 6.69 4.90
C VAL A 118 -9.12 6.71 5.85
N THR A 119 -9.33 6.37 7.13
CA THR A 119 -8.32 6.38 8.19
C THR A 119 -7.17 5.42 7.87
N LEU A 120 -7.47 4.16 7.56
CA LEU A 120 -6.46 3.13 7.28
C LEU A 120 -5.57 3.49 6.07
N SER A 121 -6.17 3.99 4.99
CA SER A 121 -5.40 4.48 3.82
C SER A 121 -4.52 5.70 4.12
N SER A 122 -4.94 6.54 5.08
CA SER A 122 -4.20 7.73 5.48
C SER A 122 -3.04 7.35 6.41
N ASP A 123 -3.26 6.40 7.32
CA ASP A 123 -2.25 5.86 8.22
C ASP A 123 -1.13 5.14 7.44
N ILE A 124 -1.48 4.34 6.42
CA ILE A 124 -0.50 3.72 5.52
C ILE A 124 0.37 4.80 4.86
N ARG A 125 -0.25 5.86 4.32
CA ARG A 125 0.50 6.96 3.71
C ARG A 125 1.39 7.66 4.72
N LEU A 126 0.92 7.94 5.94
CA LEU A 126 1.77 8.57 6.97
C LEU A 126 2.96 7.69 7.34
N ALA A 127 2.76 6.38 7.50
CA ALA A 127 3.84 5.43 7.79
C ALA A 127 4.86 5.35 6.64
N LEU A 128 4.39 5.30 5.39
CA LEU A 128 5.25 5.37 4.21
C LEU A 128 6.06 6.69 4.15
N GLN A 129 5.44 7.82 4.50
CA GLN A 129 6.09 9.13 4.47
C GLN A 129 7.20 9.19 5.53
N GLN A 130 6.91 8.67 6.72
CA GLN A 130 7.87 8.53 7.80
C GLN A 130 9.05 7.64 7.39
N LEU A 131 8.78 6.49 6.76
CA LEU A 131 9.82 5.59 6.26
C LEU A 131 10.69 6.29 5.19
N ALA A 132 10.07 6.95 4.21
CA ALA A 132 10.78 7.68 3.16
C ALA A 132 11.71 8.76 3.75
N GLU A 133 11.25 9.54 4.72
CA GLU A 133 12.08 10.56 5.36
C GLU A 133 13.22 9.97 6.21
N SER A 134 12.96 8.85 6.90
CA SER A 134 14.00 8.14 7.63
C SER A 134 15.12 7.63 6.71
N LEU A 135 14.76 7.12 5.52
CA LEU A 135 15.71 6.64 4.51
C LEU A 135 16.53 7.79 3.92
N ARG A 136 15.88 8.92 3.61
CA ARG A 136 16.59 10.14 3.16
C ARG A 136 17.58 10.62 4.22
N THR A 137 17.15 10.66 5.48
CA THR A 137 17.99 11.08 6.60
C THR A 137 19.19 10.15 6.79
N ALA A 138 18.97 8.83 6.74
CA ALA A 138 20.04 7.85 6.80
C ALA A 138 20.99 8.01 5.59
N GLY A 139 20.44 8.22 4.39
CA GLY A 139 21.19 8.41 3.16
C GLY A 139 22.12 9.63 3.21
N ARG A 140 21.66 10.76 3.74
CA ARG A 140 22.49 11.96 3.96
C ARG A 140 23.73 11.67 4.82
N ARG A 141 23.61 10.76 5.79
CA ARG A 141 24.71 10.38 6.71
C ARG A 141 25.62 9.31 6.14
N LEU A 142 25.09 8.40 5.33
CA LEU A 142 25.80 7.24 4.78
C LEU A 142 26.37 7.47 3.38
N GLY A 143 25.95 8.54 2.69
CA GLY A 143 26.26 8.82 1.29
C GLY A 143 25.31 8.13 0.29
N ALA A 144 24.52 7.15 0.74
CA ALA A 144 23.47 6.48 -0.02
C ALA A 144 22.41 5.90 0.94
N GLU A 145 21.17 5.79 0.48
CA GLU A 145 20.09 5.19 1.28
C GLU A 145 20.40 3.72 1.61
N PRO A 146 20.04 3.24 2.82
CA PRO A 146 20.08 1.81 3.14
C PRO A 146 19.24 0.99 2.14
N PRO A 147 19.73 -0.16 1.65
CA PRO A 147 18.95 -1.03 0.78
C PRO A 147 17.91 -1.78 1.62
N VAL A 148 16.66 -1.37 1.46
CA VAL A 148 15.51 -2.03 2.08
C VAL A 148 14.54 -2.48 0.99
N THR A 149 13.69 -3.45 1.26
CA THR A 149 12.45 -3.69 0.52
C THR A 149 11.27 -3.58 1.48
N LEU A 150 10.09 -3.39 0.91
CA LEU A 150 8.86 -3.16 1.66
C LEU A 150 7.74 -4.03 1.12
N SER A 151 6.97 -4.66 1.99
CA SER A 151 5.72 -5.31 1.64
C SER A 151 4.60 -4.90 2.60
N LEU A 152 3.36 -4.81 2.09
CA LEU A 152 2.17 -4.46 2.86
C LEU A 152 1.29 -5.70 3.02
N SER A 153 0.89 -5.97 4.26
CA SER A 153 -0.08 -7.01 4.62
C SER A 153 -1.07 -6.49 5.68
N TYR A 154 -2.12 -7.27 5.92
CA TYR A 154 -3.20 -6.91 6.86
C TYR A 154 -3.46 -8.05 7.86
N PRO A 155 -2.50 -8.39 8.73
CA PRO A 155 -2.75 -9.35 9.80
C PRO A 155 -3.81 -8.84 10.78
N ASP A 156 -4.45 -9.78 11.49
CA ASP A 156 -5.32 -9.47 12.63
C ASP A 156 -4.59 -8.57 13.62
N ASP A 157 -5.26 -7.52 14.09
CA ASP A 157 -4.69 -6.60 15.08
C ASP A 157 -4.74 -7.26 16.47
N PRO A 158 -3.60 -7.57 17.10
CA PRO A 158 -3.58 -8.19 18.42
C PRO A 158 -4.17 -7.29 19.52
N ASP A 159 -4.26 -5.98 19.27
CA ASP A 159 -4.86 -5.00 20.17
C ASP A 159 -6.34 -4.75 19.86
N TYR A 160 -6.94 -5.47 18.91
CA TYR A 160 -8.35 -5.33 18.58
C TYR A 160 -9.23 -5.85 19.71
N ASP A 161 -10.15 -4.99 20.15
CA ASP A 161 -11.15 -5.29 21.18
C ASP A 161 -12.54 -5.25 20.53
N GLU A 162 -13.09 -6.44 20.27
CA GLU A 162 -14.43 -6.62 19.73
C GLU A 162 -15.50 -5.93 20.58
N ALA A 163 -15.42 -6.05 21.91
CA ALA A 163 -16.42 -5.46 22.81
C ALA A 163 -16.38 -3.93 22.75
N ARG A 164 -15.18 -3.35 22.62
CA ARG A 164 -15.03 -1.91 22.40
C ARG A 164 -15.54 -1.48 21.02
N ALA A 165 -15.23 -2.23 19.97
CA ALA A 165 -15.72 -1.93 18.63
C ALA A 165 -17.26 -1.96 18.59
N ASP A 166 -17.88 -2.97 19.20
CA ASP A 166 -19.34 -3.13 19.28
C ASP A 166 -20.04 -2.06 20.12
N SER A 167 -19.30 -1.47 21.08
CA SER A 167 -19.79 -0.36 21.91
C SER A 167 -19.94 0.96 21.15
N LEU A 168 -19.30 1.09 19.98
CA LEU A 168 -19.45 2.28 19.13
C LEU A 168 -20.83 2.30 18.44
N PRO A 169 -21.37 3.50 18.14
CA PRO A 169 -22.54 3.63 17.27
C PRO A 169 -22.32 2.89 15.95
N GLU A 170 -23.39 2.35 15.37
CA GLU A 170 -23.34 1.47 14.19
C GLU A 170 -22.55 2.09 13.03
N GLU A 171 -22.70 3.40 12.80
CA GLU A 171 -21.99 4.14 11.77
C GLU A 171 -20.45 4.22 11.99
N PHE A 172 -19.97 3.99 13.21
CA PHE A 172 -18.54 4.05 13.56
C PHE A 172 -17.91 2.69 13.81
N ARG A 173 -18.68 1.60 13.88
CA ARG A 173 -18.12 0.25 14.09
C ARG A 173 -17.14 -0.13 12.97
N ALA A 174 -17.51 0.18 11.73
CA ALA A 174 -16.66 -0.06 10.56
C ALA A 174 -15.40 0.83 10.51
N ALA A 175 -15.30 1.87 11.36
CA ALA A 175 -14.13 2.74 11.42
C ALA A 175 -12.95 2.11 12.17
N VAL A 176 -13.19 1.06 12.98
CA VAL A 176 -12.15 0.32 13.70
C VAL A 176 -11.89 -1.00 12.98
N PRO A 177 -10.87 -1.08 12.11
CA PRO A 177 -10.55 -2.34 11.45
C PRO A 177 -10.11 -3.40 12.48
N PRO A 178 -10.50 -4.67 12.29
CA PRO A 178 -9.96 -5.79 13.07
C PRO A 178 -8.53 -6.18 12.66
N VAL A 179 -7.92 -5.41 11.75
CA VAL A 179 -6.60 -5.65 11.17
C VAL A 179 -5.71 -4.43 11.35
N VAL A 180 -4.40 -4.65 11.28
CA VAL A 180 -3.39 -3.59 11.24
C VAL A 180 -2.67 -3.65 9.90
N ALA A 181 -2.60 -2.51 9.19
CA ALA A 181 -1.85 -2.40 7.94
C ALA A 181 -0.35 -2.47 8.22
N THR A 182 0.24 -3.64 8.06
CA THR A 182 1.63 -3.91 8.40
C THR A 182 2.52 -3.73 7.17
N LEU A 183 3.40 -2.73 7.25
CA LEU A 183 4.47 -2.44 6.31
C LEU A 183 5.74 -3.14 6.80
N ASP A 184 5.96 -4.33 6.28
CA ASP A 184 7.13 -5.16 6.52
C ASP A 184 8.35 -4.64 5.78
N ILE A 185 9.39 -4.29 6.53
CA ILE A 185 10.65 -3.76 6.02
C ILE A 185 11.69 -4.88 6.06
N ASP A 186 12.09 -5.38 4.90
CA ASP A 186 13.25 -6.25 4.81
C ASP A 186 14.53 -5.42 4.74
N ARG A 187 15.40 -5.64 5.73
CA ARG A 187 16.72 -5.02 5.82
C ARG A 187 17.86 -6.03 5.67
N SER A 188 17.59 -7.22 5.14
CA SER A 188 18.56 -8.30 4.92
C SER A 188 19.82 -7.82 4.19
N GLY A 189 19.67 -6.90 3.23
CA GLY A 189 20.77 -6.26 2.50
C GLY A 189 21.54 -5.18 3.27
N CYS A 190 21.10 -4.77 4.46
CA CYS A 190 21.74 -3.73 5.25
C CYS A 190 22.87 -4.27 6.14
N THR A 191 24.03 -3.61 6.08
CA THR A 191 25.10 -3.77 7.07
C THR A 191 24.65 -3.29 8.45
N ARG A 192 25.36 -3.73 9.51
CA ARG A 192 25.10 -3.28 10.89
C ARG A 192 25.13 -1.75 11.03
N LYS A 193 26.07 -1.08 10.34
CA LYS A 193 26.17 0.38 10.35
C LYS A 193 24.95 1.04 9.70
N GLN A 194 24.50 0.51 8.56
CA GLN A 194 23.31 1.00 7.86
C GLN A 194 22.05 0.84 8.73
N ARG A 195 21.87 -0.33 9.36
CA ARG A 195 20.74 -0.58 10.28
C ARG A 195 20.74 0.41 11.45
N ALA A 196 21.89 0.59 12.12
CA ALA A 196 21.98 1.51 13.25
C ALA A 196 21.63 2.96 12.87
N VAL A 197 22.14 3.45 11.72
CA VAL A 197 21.84 4.79 11.23
C VAL A 197 20.37 4.92 10.80
N HIS A 198 19.80 3.87 10.18
CA HIS A 198 18.39 3.84 9.82
C HIS A 198 17.49 3.83 11.05
N ASP A 199 17.79 3.03 12.08
CA ASP A 199 17.04 3.01 13.34
C ASP A 199 17.06 4.39 14.01
N GLU A 200 18.22 5.06 14.03
CA GLU A 200 18.33 6.41 14.59
C GLU A 200 17.50 7.42 13.81
N ALA A 201 17.56 7.36 12.48
CA ALA A 201 16.78 8.22 11.59
C ALA A 201 15.27 7.97 11.73
N LEU A 202 14.85 6.71 11.88
CA LEU A 202 13.45 6.34 12.04
C LEU A 202 12.91 6.80 13.39
N ARG A 203 13.70 6.70 14.47
CA ARG A 203 13.36 7.27 15.78
C ARG A 203 13.23 8.80 15.75
N GLN A 204 14.05 9.49 14.97
CA GLN A 204 13.95 10.94 14.75
C GLN A 204 12.71 11.33 13.95
N ALA A 205 12.23 10.44 13.08
CA ALA A 205 11.04 10.64 12.27
C ALA A 205 9.73 10.28 13.00
N LEU A 206 9.78 9.77 14.23
CA LEU A 206 8.59 9.47 15.02
C LEU A 206 7.79 10.75 15.30
N TYR A 207 6.49 10.71 15.00
CA TYR A 207 5.55 11.73 15.42
C TYR A 207 5.28 11.64 16.92
N GLY A 208 5.01 12.78 17.57
CA GLY A 208 4.85 12.87 19.02
C GLY A 208 3.85 11.85 19.57
N GLY A 209 4.30 10.99 20.50
CA GLY A 209 3.51 9.95 21.13
C GLY A 209 3.66 8.54 20.52
N GLN A 210 4.32 8.39 19.37
CA GLN A 210 4.60 7.06 18.81
C GLN A 210 5.65 6.32 19.64
N HIS A 211 5.36 5.05 19.96
CA HIS A 211 6.28 4.20 20.68
C HIS A 211 7.11 3.34 19.72
N TRP A 212 8.38 3.17 20.05
CA TRP A 212 9.27 2.22 19.40
C TRP A 212 9.29 0.95 20.22
N GLU A 213 8.75 -0.13 19.67
CA GLU A 213 8.80 -1.44 20.31
C GLU A 213 9.91 -2.25 19.69
N GLN A 214 10.80 -2.82 20.52
CA GLN A 214 11.87 -3.66 20.02
C GLN A 214 11.36 -5.08 19.80
N THR A 215 11.59 -5.61 18.60
CA THR A 215 11.24 -6.98 18.23
C THR A 215 12.52 -7.79 18.07
N GLY A 216 12.67 -8.87 18.85
CA GLY A 216 13.89 -9.68 18.83
C GLY A 216 15.14 -8.86 19.16
N ARG A 217 16.26 -9.21 18.53
CA ARG A 217 17.56 -8.56 18.82
C ARG A 217 17.74 -7.23 18.10
N THR A 218 17.25 -7.13 16.86
CA THR A 218 17.53 -5.99 15.97
C THR A 218 16.30 -5.43 15.25
N GLY A 219 15.13 -6.05 15.46
CA GLY A 219 13.87 -5.66 14.84
C GLY A 219 13.13 -4.61 15.66
N PHE A 220 12.04 -4.13 15.08
CA PHE A 220 11.20 -3.14 15.72
C PHE A 220 9.80 -3.12 15.13
N HIS A 221 8.83 -2.68 15.92
CA HIS A 221 7.51 -2.27 15.48
C HIS A 221 7.27 -0.79 15.85
N VAL A 222 6.68 -0.02 14.93
CA VAL A 222 6.27 1.37 15.16
C VAL A 222 4.86 1.57 14.59
N ARG A 223 3.90 1.89 15.46
CA ARG A 223 2.50 2.12 15.06
C ARG A 223 2.23 3.60 14.72
N THR A 224 1.48 3.81 13.64
CA THR A 224 0.92 5.09 13.19
C THR A 224 -0.57 4.87 12.94
N GLY A 225 -1.40 5.12 13.96
CA GLY A 225 -2.82 4.74 13.90
C GLY A 225 -2.98 3.23 13.66
N TYR A 226 -3.67 2.87 12.58
CA TYR A 226 -3.86 1.49 12.15
C TYR A 226 -2.81 0.97 11.16
N ALA A 227 -1.71 1.70 10.94
CA ALA A 227 -0.56 1.22 10.20
C ALA A 227 0.62 0.89 11.13
N CYS A 228 1.44 -0.08 10.77
CA CYS A 228 2.60 -0.51 11.53
C CYS A 228 3.82 -0.64 10.60
N LEU A 229 4.91 0.04 10.90
CA LEU A 229 6.22 -0.26 10.30
C LEU A 229 6.86 -1.39 11.11
N ARG A 230 7.23 -2.49 10.46
CA ARG A 230 7.80 -3.67 11.12
C ARG A 230 9.12 -4.11 10.47
N ASP A 231 10.14 -4.38 11.28
CA ASP A 231 11.27 -5.24 10.93
C ASP A 231 11.27 -6.44 11.87
N GLY A 232 11.21 -7.64 11.30
CA GLY A 232 11.17 -8.90 12.05
C GLY A 232 12.43 -9.16 12.88
N GLY A 233 13.59 -8.60 12.50
CA GLY A 233 14.83 -8.65 13.27
C GLY A 233 15.35 -10.06 13.59
N THR A 234 16.40 -10.51 12.90
CA THR A 234 17.15 -11.74 13.30
C THR A 234 17.94 -11.56 14.60
#